data_AF-A0A1R1SGD2-F1
#
_entry.id   AF-A0A1R1SGD2-F1
#
_cell.length_a   1.000
_cell.length_b   1.000
_cell.length_c   1.000
_cell.angle_alpha   90.00
_cell.angle_beta   90.00
_cell.angle_gamma   90.00
#
_symmetry.space_group_name_H-M   'P 1'
#
loop_
_entity.id
_entity.type
_entity.pdbx_description
1 polymer ?
#
loop_
_entity_poly.entity_id
_entity_poly.type
_entity_poly.pdbx_seq_one_letter_code
_entity_poly.pdbx_strand_id
1 'polypeptide(L)' 'MVLKEEIGTRIWPDRATARAEVFASIETFYNRRRLRKHPVFGYLTPQETRQRLPNDQTLAA' A
#
# COMPACT_ATOMS: atom_id res chain seq x y z
N MET A 1 19.45 -9.31 -7.48
CA MET A 1 18.53 -8.39 -6.78
C MET A 1 18.79 -6.99 -7.30
N VAL A 2 17.86 -6.42 -8.07
CA VAL A 2 18.02 -5.06 -8.63
C VAL A 2 17.61 -4.07 -7.54
N LEU A 3 18.60 -3.47 -6.89
CA LEU A 3 18.39 -2.61 -5.75
C LEU A 3 18.17 -1.16 -6.24
N LYS A 4 16.93 -0.70 -6.15
CA LYS A 4 16.53 0.73 -6.03
C LYS A 4 16.74 1.71 -7.21
N GLU A 5 17.14 1.29 -8.41
CA GLU A 5 17.10 2.20 -9.58
C GLU A 5 15.68 2.44 -10.13
N GLU A 6 14.70 1.58 -9.83
CA GLU A 6 13.32 1.72 -10.35
C GLU A 6 12.45 2.76 -9.63
N ILE A 7 12.89 3.32 -8.50
CA ILE A 7 12.12 4.37 -7.81
C ILE A 7 12.55 5.71 -8.39
N GLY A 8 12.11 5.97 -9.62
CA GLY A 8 12.33 7.27 -10.26
C GLY A 8 11.89 8.42 -9.35
N THR A 9 12.65 9.51 -9.36
CA THR A 9 12.27 10.72 -8.63
C THR A 9 11.13 11.41 -9.38
N ARG A 10 9.89 11.07 -9.02
CA ARG A 10 8.72 11.75 -9.56
C ARG A 10 8.60 13.13 -8.91
N ILE A 11 8.63 14.18 -9.73
CA ILE A 11 8.34 15.54 -9.29
C ILE A 11 6.85 15.78 -9.50
N TRP A 12 6.16 16.19 -8.43
CA TRP A 12 4.75 16.57 -8.49
C TRP A 12 4.61 18.09 -8.54
N PRO A 13 3.61 18.61 -9.29
CA PRO A 13 3.37 20.05 -9.39
C PRO A 13 2.95 20.67 -8.05
N ASP A 14 2.26 19.91 -7.21
CA ASP A 14 1.79 20.35 -5.91
C ASP A 14 1.64 19.18 -4.93
N ARG A 15 1.50 19.51 -3.65
CA ARG A 15 1.40 18.54 -2.55
C ARG A 15 0.11 17.72 -2.60
N ALA A 16 -1.00 18.27 -3.09
CA ALA A 16 -2.27 17.56 -3.16
C ALA A 16 -2.19 16.45 -4.22
N THR A 17 -1.62 16.77 -5.39
CA THR A 17 -1.34 15.79 -6.45
C THR A 17 -0.40 14.69 -5.96
N ALA A 18 0.70 15.07 -5.29
CA ALA A 18 1.63 14.10 -4.69
C ALA A 18 0.90 13.17 -3.71
N ARG A 19 0.09 13.73 -2.83
CA ARG A 19 -0.68 12.96 -1.85
C ARG A 19 -1.62 11.97 -2.53
N ALA A 20 -2.44 12.43 -3.46
CA ALA A 20 -3.42 11.57 -4.14
C ALA A 20 -2.75 10.37 -4.84
N GLU A 21 -1.67 10.62 -5.58
CA GLU A 21 -0.99 9.56 -6.31
C GLU A 21 -0.23 8.59 -5.41
N VAL A 22 0.37 9.07 -4.32
CA VAL A 22 1.01 8.21 -3.32
C VAL A 22 -0.01 7.27 -2.67
N PHE A 23 -1.18 7.79 -2.26
CA PHE A 23 -2.23 6.95 -1.70
C PHE A 23 -2.77 5.93 -2.71
N ALA A 24 -2.98 6.35 -3.96
CA ALA A 24 -3.39 5.43 -5.04
C ALA A 24 -2.35 4.32 -5.28
N SER A 25 -1.05 4.65 -5.25
CA SER A 25 0.03 3.67 -5.40
C SER A 25 0.07 2.68 -4.24
N ILE A 26 -0.02 3.17 -3.00
CA ILE A 26 -0.05 2.33 -1.78
C ILE A 26 -1.25 1.37 -1.85
N GLU A 27 -2.44 1.86 -2.20
CA GLU A 27 -3.63 1.03 -2.23
C GLU A 27 -3.58 -0.01 -3.36
N THR A 28 -3.34 0.43 -4.59
CA THR A 28 -3.55 -0.41 -5.78
C THR A 28 -2.34 -1.28 -6.10
N PHE A 29 -1.13 -0.72 -5.97
CA PHE A 29 0.10 -1.44 -6.28
C PHE A 29 0.63 -2.17 -5.05
N TYR A 30 0.87 -1.47 -3.94
CA TYR A 30 1.50 -2.11 -2.78
C TYR A 30 0.57 -3.11 -2.09
N ASN A 31 -0.56 -2.62 -1.58
CA ASN A 31 -1.47 -3.41 -0.74
C ASN A 31 -2.16 -4.54 -1.50
N ARG A 32 -2.66 -4.29 -2.72
CA ARG A 32 -3.43 -5.30 -3.48
C ARG A 32 -2.56 -6.24 -4.32
N ARG A 33 -1.41 -5.77 -4.84
CA ARG A 33 -0.60 -6.54 -5.80
C ARG A 33 0.73 -7.01 -5.19
N ARG A 34 1.55 -6.11 -4.67
CA ARG A 34 2.92 -6.43 -4.22
C ARG A 34 2.95 -7.33 -2.99
N LEU A 35 2.10 -7.10 -1.99
CA LEU A 35 2.06 -7.93 -0.78
C LEU A 35 1.87 -9.42 -1.09
N ARG A 36 1.05 -9.75 -2.09
CA ARG A 36 0.83 -11.14 -2.52
C ARG A 36 2.01 -11.79 -3.22
N LYS A 37 2.98 -11.01 -3.74
CA LYS A 37 4.16 -11.56 -4.43
C LYS A 37 5.22 -12.13 -3.49
N HIS A 38 5.09 -11.90 -2.18
CA HIS A 38 6.05 -12.36 -1.19
C HIS A 38 5.38 -13.17 -0.07
N PRO A 39 4.81 -14.34 -0.39
CA PRO A 39 4.08 -15.17 0.56
C PRO A 39 4.95 -15.63 1.75
N VAL A 40 6.27 -15.73 1.54
CA VAL A 40 7.24 -16.08 2.59
C VAL A 40 7.23 -15.11 3.78
N PHE A 41 6.84 -13.85 3.58
CA PHE A 41 6.76 -12.88 4.68
C PHE A 41 5.48 -13.00 5.50
N GLY A 42 4.51 -13.81 5.07
CA GLY A 42 3.26 -14.03 5.82
C GLY A 42 2.36 -12.80 5.94
N TYR A 43 2.62 -11.73 5.18
CA TYR A 43 1.81 -10.51 5.26
C TYR A 43 0.41 -10.72 4.68
N LEU A 44 -0.59 -10.22 5.41
CA LEU A 44 -1.97 -10.13 4.94
C LEU A 44 -2.20 -8.79 4.27
N THR A 45 -2.93 -8.79 3.17
CA THR A 45 -3.46 -7.54 2.60
C THR A 45 -4.52 -6.95 3.55
N PRO A 46 -4.74 -5.62 3.53
CA PRO A 46 -5.80 -5.01 4.36
C PRO A 46 -7.19 -5.64 4.14
N GLN A 47 -7.47 -6.13 2.93
CA GLN A 47 -8.71 -6.85 2.64
C GLN A 47 -8.76 -8.21 3.36
N GLU A 48 -7.69 -8.99 3.31
CA GLU A 48 -7.59 -10.27 4.01
C GLU A 48 -7.60 -10.09 5.53
N THR A 49 -6.96 -9.04 6.04
CA THR A 49 -7.03 -8.64 7.46
C THR A 49 -8.49 -8.43 7.87
N ARG A 50 -9.26 -7.64 7.12
CA ARG A 50 -10.70 -7.41 7.42
C ARG A 50 -11.57 -8.66 7.32
N GLN A 51 -11.19 -9.62 6.47
CA GLN A 51 -11.92 -10.90 6.37
C GLN A 51 -11.60 -11.84 7.52
N ARG A 52 -10.36 -11.84 8.01
CA ARG A 52 -9.87 -12.77 9.03
C ARG A 52 -10.04 -12.26 10.45
N LEU A 53 -9.97 -10.96 10.64
CA LEU A 53 -10.12 -10.32 11.94
C LEU A 53 -11.50 -9.63 11.97
N PRO A 54 -12.36 -9.95 12.95
CA PRO A 54 -13.55 -9.17 13.22
C PRO A 54 -13.16 -7.71 13.35
N ASN A 55 -13.93 -6.83 12.71
CA ASN A 55 -13.60 -5.42 12.58
C ASN A 55 -13.84 -4.69 13.92
N ASP A 56 -12.98 -4.89 14.90
CA ASP A 56 -13.02 -4.25 16.23
C ASP A 56 -12.33 -2.87 16.21
N GLN A 57 -12.53 -2.13 15.13
CA GLN A 57 -12.00 -0.78 14.97
C GLN A 57 -13.16 0.20 14.78
N THR A 58 -13.85 0.47 15.88
CA THR A 58 -14.55 1.75 16.05
C THR A 58 -13.47 2.82 16.11
N LEU A 59 -13.32 3.63 15.05
CA LEU A 59 -12.52 4.85 15.14
C LEU A 59 -13.15 5.72 16.23
N ALA A 60 -12.45 5.93 17.34
CA ALA A 60 -12.81 6.96 18.30
C ALA A 60 -12.78 8.31 17.57
N ALA A 61 -13.96 8.95 17.49
CA ALA A 61 -14.16 10.27 16.92
C ALA A 61 -13.86 11.37 17.95
#